data_AF-A0A817IWM7-F1
#
_entry.id   AF-A0A817IWM7-F1
#
_cell.length_a   1.000
_cell.length_b   1.000
_cell.length_c   1.000
_cell.angle_alpha   90.00
_cell.angle_beta   90.00
_cell.angle_gamma   90.00
#
_symmetry.space_group_name_H-M   'P 1'
#
loop_
_entity.id
_entity.type
_entity.pdbx_description
1 polymer ?
#
loop_
_entity_poly.entity_id
_entity_poly.type
_entity_poly.pdbx_seq_one_letter_code
_entity_poly.pdbx_strand_id
1 'polypeptide(L)'
;MLSLLAEHRFISALRTNFYTRSVPGSNIFVTYPAIYPQQVDLTQSSLISNETCRCDHTSDCVYPAGIYNQSQAIIPNQVFSLDAPPLFMIPGFQIGCVPQNALFQSTLECFYNQSCLDIVISLTGALRTVSTLHFSNSSSRFSPTTTVAVLFDNLMIESWDNTTDFATYFQICAPKTCSYSYVQRFFLIYVITIIASVFSGIRVALYTVSPFSQQIIVRNPNLDEFEHLYDMNLSTLSCPCHNSLIPRSKFISIEVKLHPFCSSSFIRDDRWFQYWTMTFLNGSIDPNPPFYWTDFRKNGLKFFNYVKILCDFVNITLSDIMNSYQEEYFFSSQPITQLEFDGITHDWKYLVEAQVEYNEKR
;
A
#
# COMPACT_ATOMS: atom_id res chain seq x y z
N MET A 1 11.96 3.91 11.19
CA MET A 1 10.51 4.06 11.47
C MET A 1 9.99 3.25 12.69
N LEU A 2 10.73 3.17 13.80
CA LEU A 2 10.21 2.77 15.13
C LEU A 2 10.23 3.96 16.13
N SER A 3 10.87 5.07 15.76
CA SER A 3 11.07 6.28 16.57
C SER A 3 10.01 7.36 16.32
N LEU A 4 9.51 7.52 15.08
CA LEU A 4 8.48 8.53 14.75
C LEU A 4 7.07 8.16 15.21
N LEU A 5 6.82 6.89 15.54
CA LEU A 5 5.59 6.48 16.21
C LEU A 5 5.59 6.86 17.71
N ALA A 6 6.73 7.24 18.29
CA ALA A 6 6.90 7.38 19.74
C ALA A 6 6.44 8.73 20.32
N GLU A 7 6.28 9.80 19.53
CA GLU A 7 6.06 11.16 20.07
C GLU A 7 4.64 11.71 19.93
N HIS A 8 3.74 11.03 19.20
CA HIS A 8 2.34 11.42 19.15
C HIS A 8 1.48 10.44 19.96
N ARG A 9 0.48 10.97 20.66
CA ARG A 9 -0.50 10.30 21.54
C ARG A 9 -1.16 9.02 20.97
N PHE A 10 -0.93 8.70 19.70
CA PHE A 10 -1.22 7.46 19.01
C PHE A 10 -0.62 6.22 19.71
N ILE A 11 0.66 6.24 20.11
CA ILE A 11 1.29 5.08 20.77
C ILE A 11 0.75 4.84 22.19
N SER A 12 0.26 5.86 22.88
CA SER A 12 -0.30 5.70 24.23
C SER A 12 -1.65 4.97 24.25
N ALA A 13 -2.41 4.99 23.15
CA ALA A 13 -3.65 4.22 23.03
C ALA A 13 -3.40 2.75 22.62
N LEU A 14 -2.21 2.47 22.06
CA LEU A 14 -1.88 1.21 21.39
C LEU A 14 -0.85 0.35 22.14
N ARG A 15 -0.10 0.94 23.08
CA ARG A 15 0.93 0.19 23.82
C ARG A 15 0.40 -0.69 24.92
N THR A 16 -0.83 -0.54 25.35
CA THR A 16 -1.24 -1.26 26.54
C THR A 16 -2.64 -1.85 26.44
N ASN A 17 -2.68 -3.17 26.21
CA ASN A 17 -3.66 -3.99 26.90
C ASN A 17 -3.31 -3.98 28.39
N PHE A 18 -3.36 -2.81 29.04
CA PHE A 18 -3.21 -2.68 30.48
C PHE A 18 -4.32 -1.77 30.98
N TYR A 19 -4.82 -2.07 32.16
CA TYR A 19 -5.78 -1.24 32.87
C TYR A 19 -5.19 -0.80 34.20
N THR A 20 -5.52 0.42 34.60
CA THR A 20 -5.04 0.99 35.86
C THR A 20 -6.15 0.89 36.89
N ARG A 21 -5.86 0.28 38.04
CA ARG A 21 -6.77 0.20 39.19
C ARG A 21 -6.17 0.99 40.35
N SER A 22 -7.00 1.83 40.98
CA SER A 22 -6.64 2.47 42.24
C SER A 22 -6.76 1.46 43.38
N VAL A 23 -5.76 1.41 44.26
CA VAL A 23 -5.82 0.59 45.48
C VAL A 23 -6.76 1.29 46.48
N PRO A 24 -7.88 0.65 46.88
CA PRO A 24 -8.88 1.29 47.74
C PRO A 24 -8.26 1.86 49.02
N GLY A 25 -8.55 3.13 49.32
CA GLY A 25 -8.02 3.80 50.52
C GLY A 25 -6.59 4.34 50.39
N SER A 26 -6.00 4.35 49.18
CA SER A 26 -4.68 4.94 48.92
C SER A 26 -4.69 5.82 47.67
N ASN A 27 -3.64 6.63 47.49
CA ASN A 27 -3.37 7.36 46.24
C ASN A 27 -2.51 6.53 45.26
N ILE A 28 -2.42 5.22 45.47
CA ILE A 28 -1.56 4.33 44.68
C ILE A 28 -2.38 3.76 43.52
N PHE A 29 -1.85 3.93 42.30
CA PHE A 29 -2.37 3.35 41.09
C PHE A 29 -1.51 2.16 40.68
N VAL A 30 -2.15 1.02 40.43
CA VAL A 30 -1.48 -0.20 39.95
C VAL A 30 -1.97 -0.50 38.55
N THR A 31 -1.02 -0.66 37.63
CA THR A 31 -1.28 -0.99 36.23
C THR A 31 -1.17 -2.49 36.03
N TYR A 32 -2.22 -3.13 35.52
CA TYR A 32 -2.28 -4.57 35.27
C TYR A 32 -2.36 -4.85 33.78
N PRO A 33 -1.63 -5.84 33.23
CA PRO A 33 -1.88 -6.32 31.88
C PRO A 33 -3.28 -6.96 31.80
N ALA A 34 -4.01 -6.63 30.74
CA ALA A 34 -5.34 -7.11 30.40
C ALA A 34 -5.32 -8.46 29.67
N ILE A 35 -4.15 -9.09 29.53
CA ILE A 35 -3.98 -10.46 29.02
C ILE A 35 -3.01 -11.20 29.95
N TYR A 36 -3.50 -12.26 30.61
CA TYR A 36 -2.73 -13.10 31.51
C TYR A 36 -3.05 -14.58 31.26
N PRO A 37 -2.27 -15.28 30.44
CA PRO A 37 -2.44 -16.71 30.25
C PRO A 37 -1.78 -17.38 31.44
N GLN A 38 -2.57 -17.75 32.46
CA GLN A 38 -2.12 -18.66 33.50
C GLN A 38 -2.68 -20.04 33.20
N GLN A 39 -1.88 -20.91 32.58
CA GLN A 39 -2.16 -22.33 32.52
C GLN A 39 -1.70 -22.94 33.84
N VAL A 40 -2.65 -23.30 34.72
CA VAL A 40 -2.36 -24.13 35.90
C VAL A 40 -2.88 -25.53 35.58
N ASP A 41 -1.99 -26.49 35.38
CA ASP A 41 -2.37 -27.90 35.29
C ASP A 41 -2.67 -28.41 36.70
N LEU A 42 -3.95 -28.69 36.99
CA LEU A 42 -4.42 -29.13 38.31
C LEU A 42 -4.04 -30.59 38.64
N THR A 43 -3.29 -31.27 37.76
CA THR A 43 -2.92 -32.68 37.96
C THR A 43 -1.48 -32.91 38.43
N GLN A 44 -0.64 -31.88 38.49
CA GLN A 44 0.71 -31.98 39.03
C GLN A 44 1.08 -30.76 39.87
N SER A 45 1.44 -30.99 41.15
CA SER A 45 1.96 -30.01 42.09
C SER A 45 3.38 -29.51 41.74
N SER A 46 3.72 -29.46 40.46
CA SER A 46 4.97 -28.92 39.95
C SER A 46 4.62 -27.89 38.88
N LEU A 47 5.00 -26.65 39.15
CA LEU A 47 5.05 -25.56 38.17
C LEU A 47 5.92 -26.02 36.99
N ILE A 48 5.31 -26.61 35.96
CA ILE A 48 5.99 -26.80 34.68
C ILE A 48 6.00 -25.41 34.05
N SER A 49 7.09 -24.69 34.29
CA SER A 49 7.50 -23.54 33.48
C SER A 49 7.88 -24.03 32.08
N ASN A 50 6.92 -24.52 31.30
CA ASN A 50 7.00 -24.21 29.88
C ASN A 50 6.72 -22.72 29.85
N GLU A 51 7.71 -21.91 29.52
CA GLU A 51 7.64 -20.44 29.49
C GLU A 51 6.30 -19.99 28.87
N THR A 52 5.28 -19.80 29.70
CA THR A 52 3.96 -19.41 29.25
C THR A 52 4.12 -17.96 28.86
N CYS A 53 3.75 -17.64 27.62
CA CYS A 53 4.01 -16.31 27.10
C CYS A 53 3.14 -15.29 27.86
N ARG A 54 3.71 -14.60 28.85
CA ARG A 54 2.98 -13.67 29.72
C ARG A 54 3.36 -12.22 29.42
N CYS A 55 2.34 -11.36 29.41
CA CYS A 55 2.48 -9.95 29.04
C CYS A 55 3.27 -9.10 30.04
N ASP A 56 3.58 -9.63 31.22
CA ASP A 56 4.48 -9.00 32.20
C ASP A 56 5.96 -9.32 31.93
N HIS A 57 6.25 -10.36 31.15
CA HIS A 57 7.62 -10.75 30.79
C HIS A 57 7.97 -10.44 29.34
N THR A 58 7.03 -10.58 28.41
CA THR A 58 7.26 -10.37 26.98
C THR A 58 6.07 -9.67 26.31
N SER A 59 6.33 -8.73 25.40
CA SER A 59 5.29 -8.03 24.62
C SER A 59 4.74 -8.84 23.45
N ASP A 60 5.41 -9.94 23.09
CA ASP A 60 5.24 -10.57 21.78
C ASP A 60 4.23 -11.70 21.79
N CYS A 61 3.58 -11.94 22.93
CA CYS A 61 2.60 -13.01 23.05
C CYS A 61 1.35 -12.70 22.27
N VAL A 62 0.94 -13.71 21.50
CA VAL A 62 -0.22 -13.67 20.63
C VAL A 62 -0.98 -14.98 20.80
N TYR A 63 -2.31 -14.87 20.84
CA TYR A 63 -3.26 -15.93 21.12
C TYR A 63 -4.43 -15.84 20.15
N PRO A 64 -5.01 -16.98 19.75
CA PRO A 64 -6.15 -16.95 18.86
C PRO A 64 -7.36 -16.36 19.59
N ALA A 65 -8.10 -15.49 18.91
CA ALA A 65 -9.23 -14.79 19.50
C ALA A 65 -10.49 -15.65 19.49
N GLY A 66 -11.23 -15.63 20.59
CA GLY A 66 -12.47 -16.37 20.75
C GLY A 66 -13.59 -15.49 21.30
N ILE A 67 -14.83 -15.96 21.20
CA ILE A 67 -15.98 -15.38 21.89
C ILE A 67 -16.38 -16.36 22.99
N TYR A 68 -16.48 -15.87 24.22
CA TYR A 68 -16.71 -16.73 25.39
C TYR A 68 -18.05 -16.44 26.07
N ASN A 69 -18.56 -17.39 26.84
CA ASN A 69 -19.77 -17.20 27.63
C ASN A 69 -19.45 -16.42 28.92
N GLN A 70 -19.99 -15.22 29.07
CA GLN A 70 -19.71 -14.34 30.21
C GLN A 70 -20.34 -14.82 31.53
N SER A 71 -21.42 -15.62 31.46
CA SER A 71 -22.15 -16.09 32.64
C SER A 71 -21.32 -17.01 33.56
N GLN A 72 -20.27 -17.63 33.04
CA GLN A 72 -19.39 -18.54 33.80
C GLN A 72 -18.27 -17.84 34.56
N ALA A 73 -18.08 -16.55 34.31
CA ALA A 73 -16.94 -15.81 34.85
C ALA A 73 -17.25 -15.14 36.21
N ILE A 74 -18.53 -15.18 36.64
CA ILE A 74 -18.98 -14.62 37.92
C ILE A 74 -18.94 -15.72 39.00
N ILE A 75 -17.75 -16.01 39.53
CA ILE A 75 -17.62 -16.67 40.83
C ILE A 75 -16.69 -15.79 41.69
N PRO A 76 -17.23 -15.04 42.67
CA PRO A 76 -16.41 -14.24 43.56
C PRO A 76 -15.63 -15.20 44.48
N ASN A 77 -14.30 -15.15 44.41
CA ASN A 77 -13.32 -15.84 45.27
C ASN A 77 -12.62 -17.11 44.72
N GLN A 78 -12.68 -17.41 43.43
CA GLN A 78 -11.78 -18.43 42.84
C GLN A 78 -10.80 -17.81 41.84
N VAL A 79 -9.51 -18.03 42.11
CA VAL A 79 -8.39 -17.71 41.22
C VAL A 79 -8.63 -18.41 39.89
N PHE A 80 -8.55 -17.63 38.80
CA PHE A 80 -8.79 -18.00 37.41
C PHE A 80 -8.24 -19.40 37.04
N SER A 81 -9.14 -20.37 36.86
CA SER A 81 -8.81 -21.69 36.31
C SER A 81 -9.35 -21.78 34.89
N LEU A 82 -8.45 -21.81 33.91
CA LEU A 82 -8.67 -22.08 32.48
C LEU A 82 -9.72 -21.20 31.78
N ASP A 83 -9.35 -20.62 30.63
CA ASP A 83 -10.38 -20.10 29.74
C ASP A 83 -11.33 -21.26 29.39
N ALA A 84 -12.62 -21.15 29.75
CA ALA A 84 -13.62 -22.14 29.34
C ALA A 84 -13.57 -22.27 27.82
N PRO A 85 -13.91 -23.43 27.23
CA PRO A 85 -13.88 -23.57 25.79
C PRO A 85 -14.70 -22.43 25.15
N PRO A 86 -14.11 -21.68 24.20
CA PRO A 86 -14.78 -20.56 23.56
C PRO A 86 -16.02 -21.06 22.83
N LEU A 87 -17.09 -20.27 22.84
CA LEU A 87 -18.29 -20.53 22.05
C LEU A 87 -17.97 -20.56 20.56
N PHE A 88 -17.02 -19.72 20.15
CA PHE A 88 -16.54 -19.63 18.79
C PHE A 88 -15.13 -19.07 18.75
N MET A 89 -14.22 -19.75 18.04
CA MET A 89 -12.93 -19.19 17.68
C MET A 89 -13.08 -18.40 16.38
N ILE A 90 -12.55 -17.18 16.34
CA ILE A 90 -12.59 -16.37 15.13
C ILE A 90 -11.40 -16.78 14.25
N PRO A 91 -11.63 -17.46 13.12
CA PRO A 91 -10.56 -17.93 12.25
C PRO A 91 -9.67 -16.75 11.82
N GLY A 92 -8.36 -16.96 11.90
CA GLY A 92 -7.37 -15.98 11.48
C GLY A 92 -7.13 -14.82 12.44
N PHE A 93 -8.02 -14.56 13.39
CA PHE A 93 -7.92 -13.37 14.24
C PHE A 93 -7.12 -13.66 15.52
N GLN A 94 -6.18 -12.76 15.82
CA GLN A 94 -5.28 -12.91 16.95
C GLN A 94 -5.41 -11.74 17.94
N ILE A 95 -5.18 -12.05 19.22
CA ILE A 95 -5.14 -11.09 20.33
C ILE A 95 -3.84 -11.32 21.11
N GLY A 96 -3.17 -10.24 21.50
CA GLY A 96 -1.88 -10.33 22.16
C GLY A 96 -1.59 -9.15 23.06
N CYS A 97 -0.50 -9.22 23.80
CA CYS A 97 -0.11 -8.18 24.77
C CYS A 97 -0.06 -6.79 24.14
N VAL A 98 0.45 -6.73 22.90
CA VAL A 98 0.43 -5.56 22.04
C VAL A 98 -0.60 -5.76 20.94
N PRO A 99 -1.70 -4.97 20.92
CA PRO A 99 -2.72 -5.05 19.87
C PRO A 99 -2.18 -4.95 18.45
N GLN A 100 -1.17 -4.11 18.23
CA GLN A 100 -0.51 -3.96 16.92
C GLN A 100 0.17 -5.27 16.46
N ASN A 101 0.95 -5.91 17.33
CA ASN A 101 1.65 -7.16 16.97
C ASN A 101 0.63 -8.27 16.67
N ALA A 102 -0.40 -8.39 17.49
CA ALA A 102 -1.46 -9.37 17.27
C ALA A 102 -2.23 -9.10 15.97
N LEU A 103 -2.54 -7.85 15.67
CA LEU A 103 -3.15 -7.46 14.39
C LEU A 103 -2.28 -7.88 13.21
N PHE A 104 -0.99 -7.56 13.24
CA PHE A 104 -0.07 -7.87 12.14
C PHE A 104 0.05 -9.38 11.89
N GLN A 105 -0.12 -10.20 12.92
CA GLN A 105 -0.18 -11.66 12.80
C GLN A 105 -1.58 -12.20 12.46
N SER A 106 -2.61 -11.36 12.46
CA SER A 106 -3.97 -11.76 12.11
C SER A 106 -4.18 -11.82 10.60
N THR A 107 -5.10 -12.67 10.17
CA THR A 107 -5.68 -12.68 8.82
C THR A 107 -7.13 -12.18 8.88
N LEU A 108 -7.68 -11.79 7.73
CA LEU A 108 -9.04 -11.24 7.63
C LEU A 108 -10.06 -12.27 7.15
N GLU A 109 -9.71 -13.56 7.15
CA GLU A 109 -10.47 -14.64 6.51
C GLU A 109 -11.93 -14.77 7.01
N CYS A 110 -12.19 -14.54 8.30
CA CYS A 110 -13.55 -14.55 8.83
C CYS A 110 -14.43 -13.45 8.20
N PHE A 111 -13.86 -12.29 7.87
CA PHE A 111 -14.61 -11.15 7.33
C PHE A 111 -14.95 -11.31 5.84
N TYR A 112 -14.34 -12.26 5.15
CA TYR A 112 -14.70 -12.69 3.80
C TYR A 112 -15.75 -13.81 3.79
N ASN A 113 -16.06 -14.42 4.94
CA ASN A 113 -16.96 -15.57 5.04
C ASN A 113 -18.27 -15.17 5.74
N GLN A 114 -19.38 -15.21 5.00
CA GLN A 114 -20.71 -14.83 5.53
C GLN A 114 -21.10 -15.65 6.76
N SER A 115 -20.88 -16.97 6.76
CA SER A 115 -21.23 -17.82 7.89
C SER A 115 -20.40 -17.48 9.14
N CYS A 116 -19.12 -17.17 8.96
CA CYS A 116 -18.27 -16.72 10.06
C CYS A 116 -18.75 -15.38 10.63
N LEU A 117 -19.02 -14.42 9.75
CA LEU A 117 -19.48 -13.10 10.13
C LEU A 117 -20.85 -13.15 10.83
N ASP A 118 -21.78 -13.98 10.36
CA ASP A 118 -23.10 -14.15 10.98
C ASP A 118 -23.00 -14.69 12.41
N ILE A 119 -22.07 -15.62 12.67
CA ILE A 119 -21.80 -16.15 14.02
C ILE A 119 -21.24 -15.02 14.91
N VAL A 120 -20.26 -14.26 14.41
CA VAL A 120 -19.68 -13.12 15.15
C VAL A 120 -20.77 -12.09 15.47
N ILE A 121 -21.59 -11.70 14.50
CA ILE A 121 -22.69 -10.75 14.70
C ILE A 121 -23.70 -11.28 15.73
N SER A 122 -24.09 -12.55 15.62
CA SER A 122 -25.03 -13.19 16.54
C SER A 122 -24.53 -13.23 17.98
N LEU A 123 -23.24 -13.57 18.18
CA LEU A 123 -22.66 -13.71 19.52
C LEU A 123 -22.23 -12.38 20.15
N THR A 124 -22.00 -11.35 19.33
CA THR A 124 -21.61 -10.01 19.80
C THR A 124 -22.79 -9.06 19.95
N GLY A 125 -23.93 -9.34 19.32
CA GLY A 125 -25.05 -8.41 19.25
C GLY A 125 -24.77 -7.20 18.35
N ALA A 126 -23.77 -7.28 17.46
CA ALA A 126 -23.44 -6.22 16.52
C ALA A 126 -24.63 -5.85 15.63
N LEU A 127 -24.71 -4.58 15.20
CA LEU A 127 -25.76 -4.16 14.27
C LEU A 127 -25.54 -4.86 12.92
N ARG A 128 -26.63 -5.36 12.31
CA ARG A 128 -26.64 -5.99 10.97
C ARG A 128 -26.34 -5.03 9.81
N THR A 129 -25.74 -3.87 10.08
CA THR A 129 -25.37 -2.88 9.05
C THR A 129 -24.08 -3.24 8.32
N VAL A 130 -23.37 -4.28 8.74
CA VAL A 130 -22.11 -4.73 8.16
C VAL A 130 -22.33 -5.86 7.17
N SER A 131 -21.68 -5.75 6.02
CA SER A 131 -21.63 -6.81 5.00
C SER A 131 -20.24 -7.44 4.96
N THR A 132 -20.16 -8.69 4.50
CA THR A 132 -18.88 -9.35 4.24
C THR A 132 -18.02 -8.56 3.27
N LEU A 133 -16.71 -8.68 3.42
CA LEU A 133 -15.77 -8.26 2.40
C LEU A 133 -16.00 -9.10 1.14
N HIS A 134 -16.09 -8.44 0.00
CA HIS A 134 -16.24 -9.13 -1.27
C HIS A 134 -14.86 -9.55 -1.77
N PHE A 135 -14.58 -10.86 -1.75
CA PHE A 135 -13.41 -11.43 -2.42
C PHE A 135 -13.79 -11.88 -3.83
N SER A 136 -13.14 -11.30 -4.84
CA SER A 136 -13.23 -11.79 -6.21
C SER A 136 -11.88 -12.42 -6.56
N ASN A 137 -11.89 -13.73 -6.81
CA ASN A 137 -10.69 -14.52 -7.11
C ASN A 137 -9.97 -14.06 -8.40
N SER A 138 -10.62 -13.21 -9.20
CA SER A 138 -10.11 -12.63 -10.44
C SER A 138 -9.60 -11.19 -10.31
N SER A 139 -9.82 -10.50 -9.18
CA SER A 139 -9.53 -9.05 -9.06
C SER A 139 -8.72 -8.64 -7.83
N SER A 140 -8.56 -9.49 -6.83
CA SER A 140 -7.77 -9.16 -5.63
C SER A 140 -6.38 -9.80 -5.71
N ARG A 141 -5.37 -8.98 -5.46
CA ARG A 141 -3.95 -9.33 -5.37
C ARG A 141 -3.66 -10.20 -4.15
N PHE A 142 -4.47 -10.09 -3.08
CA PHE A 142 -4.23 -10.76 -1.82
C PHE A 142 -5.30 -11.82 -1.50
N SER A 143 -4.85 -12.98 -1.03
CA SER A 143 -5.74 -14.02 -0.49
C SER A 143 -6.40 -13.54 0.82
N PRO A 144 -7.63 -14.01 1.15
CA PRO A 144 -8.23 -13.80 2.47
C PRO A 144 -7.38 -14.28 3.66
N THR A 145 -6.45 -15.21 3.43
CA THR A 145 -5.51 -15.77 4.41
C THR A 145 -4.19 -14.98 4.52
N THR A 146 -4.02 -13.92 3.73
CA THR A 146 -2.86 -13.03 3.86
C THR A 146 -2.90 -12.30 5.20
N THR A 147 -1.76 -12.21 5.88
CA THR A 147 -1.64 -11.51 7.16
C THR A 147 -1.73 -10.00 6.97
N VAL A 148 -2.22 -9.28 7.99
CA VAL A 148 -2.29 -7.82 7.92
C VAL A 148 -0.90 -7.19 7.83
N ALA A 149 0.14 -7.81 8.39
CA ALA A 149 1.52 -7.39 8.18
C ALA A 149 1.86 -7.29 6.69
N VAL A 150 1.66 -8.37 5.94
CA VAL A 150 1.95 -8.42 4.50
C VAL A 150 1.11 -7.41 3.72
N LEU A 151 -0.16 -7.23 4.10
CA LEU A 151 -1.00 -6.18 3.51
C LEU A 151 -0.39 -4.80 3.74
N PHE A 152 0.01 -4.49 4.97
CA PHE A 152 0.58 -3.20 5.34
C PHE A 152 1.96 -2.96 4.70
N ASP A 153 2.83 -3.96 4.65
CA ASP A 153 4.15 -3.89 3.99
C ASP A 153 4.02 -3.61 2.49
N ASN A 154 2.86 -3.95 1.90
CA ASN A 154 2.52 -3.64 0.51
C ASN A 154 1.60 -2.41 0.38
N LEU A 155 1.59 -1.55 1.41
CA LEU A 155 0.74 -0.35 1.54
C LEU A 155 -0.74 -0.62 1.26
N MET A 156 -1.21 -1.84 1.47
CA MET A 156 -2.58 -2.28 1.19
C MET A 156 -3.01 -2.00 -0.27
N ILE A 157 -2.08 -1.99 -1.23
CA ILE A 157 -2.39 -1.69 -2.64
C ILE A 157 -2.80 -2.97 -3.38
N GLU A 158 -4.02 -2.98 -3.91
CA GLU A 158 -4.54 -4.07 -4.75
C GLU A 158 -4.13 -3.92 -6.20
N SER A 159 -4.33 -2.72 -6.75
CA SER A 159 -4.02 -2.44 -8.14
C SER A 159 -3.78 -0.96 -8.38
N TRP A 160 -3.08 -0.67 -9.46
CA TRP A 160 -2.87 0.67 -9.97
C TRP A 160 -3.65 0.83 -11.27
N ASP A 161 -4.46 1.88 -11.34
CA ASP A 161 -5.15 2.28 -12.56
C ASP A 161 -4.36 3.43 -13.17
N ASN A 162 -3.56 3.13 -14.21
CA ASN A 162 -2.76 4.13 -14.91
C ASN A 162 -3.38 4.39 -16.27
N THR A 163 -3.70 5.65 -16.53
CA THR A 163 -4.16 6.11 -17.84
C THR A 163 -3.15 7.10 -18.38
N THR A 164 -2.57 6.75 -19.53
CA THR A 164 -1.58 7.55 -20.23
C THR A 164 -2.10 7.97 -21.59
N ASP A 165 -1.91 9.23 -21.97
CA ASP A 165 -2.37 9.76 -23.26
C ASP A 165 -1.19 10.32 -24.06
N PHE A 166 -0.62 9.45 -24.90
CA PHE A 166 0.48 9.82 -25.78
C PHE A 166 0.08 10.85 -26.83
N ALA A 167 -1.16 10.79 -27.33
CA ALA A 167 -1.65 11.75 -28.33
C ALA A 167 -1.69 13.15 -27.75
N THR A 168 -2.19 13.30 -26.52
CA THR A 168 -2.17 14.57 -25.79
C THR A 168 -0.74 15.04 -25.51
N TYR A 169 0.17 14.15 -25.11
CA TYR A 169 1.60 14.48 -24.97
C TYR A 169 2.19 15.03 -26.28
N PHE A 170 2.00 14.33 -27.40
CA PHE A 170 2.56 14.71 -28.70
C PHE A 170 1.97 16.05 -29.18
N GLN A 171 0.67 16.29 -28.95
CA GLN A 171 0.03 17.57 -29.25
C GLN A 171 0.56 18.73 -28.41
N ILE A 172 1.03 18.50 -27.18
CA ILE A 172 1.63 19.56 -26.35
C ILE A 172 3.08 19.85 -26.80
N CYS A 173 3.87 18.80 -27.10
CA CYS A 173 5.20 18.99 -27.67
C CYS A 173 5.12 19.68 -29.05
N ALA A 174 4.18 19.28 -29.91
CA ALA A 174 3.87 19.87 -31.23
C ALA A 174 5.09 20.45 -31.97
N PRO A 175 5.97 19.61 -32.55
CA PRO A 175 7.15 20.11 -33.26
C PRO A 175 6.74 20.97 -34.47
N LYS A 176 7.26 22.20 -34.55
CA LYS A 176 6.92 23.11 -35.67
C LYS A 176 7.65 22.78 -36.96
N THR A 177 8.91 22.35 -36.84
CA THR A 177 9.76 22.02 -37.98
C THR A 177 10.66 20.85 -37.60
N CYS A 178 10.66 19.78 -38.38
CA CYS A 178 11.67 18.74 -38.32
C CYS A 178 12.69 18.96 -39.43
N SER A 179 13.97 18.84 -39.12
CA SER A 179 15.03 18.92 -40.12
C SER A 179 16.00 17.77 -39.98
N TYR A 180 16.49 17.26 -41.10
CA TYR A 180 17.55 16.26 -41.13
C TYR A 180 18.48 16.53 -42.31
N SER A 181 19.74 16.13 -42.16
CA SER A 181 20.71 16.17 -43.24
C SER A 181 20.76 14.81 -43.94
N TYR A 182 20.66 14.83 -45.26
CA TYR A 182 20.82 13.65 -46.10
C TYR A 182 22.08 13.82 -46.95
N VAL A 183 23.01 12.88 -46.82
CA VAL A 183 24.23 12.87 -47.63
C VAL A 183 23.95 12.07 -48.89
N GLN A 184 23.66 12.77 -49.98
CA GLN A 184 23.45 12.13 -51.26
C GLN A 184 24.81 11.81 -51.92
N ARG A 185 25.14 10.52 -52.03
CA ARG A 185 26.28 10.06 -52.84
C ARG A 185 25.82 9.85 -54.27
N PHE A 186 26.12 10.79 -55.15
CA PHE A 186 25.84 10.65 -56.58
C PHE A 186 26.75 9.57 -57.19
N PHE A 187 26.24 8.34 -57.32
CA PHE A 187 26.97 7.20 -57.87
C PHE A 187 27.56 7.49 -59.25
N LEU A 188 26.81 8.18 -60.12
CA LEU A 188 27.28 8.56 -61.46
C LEU A 188 28.46 9.54 -61.43
N ILE A 189 28.37 10.59 -60.61
CA ILE A 189 29.47 11.56 -60.44
C ILE A 189 30.67 10.85 -59.84
N TYR A 190 30.47 9.97 -58.86
CA TYR A 190 31.52 9.16 -58.24
C TYR A 190 32.25 8.25 -59.25
N VAL A 191 31.52 7.59 -60.15
CA VAL A 191 32.12 6.75 -61.20
C VAL A 191 32.90 7.61 -62.21
N ILE A 192 32.34 8.73 -62.65
CA ILE A 192 33.01 9.65 -63.59
C ILE A 192 34.27 10.25 -62.95
N THR A 193 34.22 10.64 -61.67
CA THR A 193 35.39 11.18 -60.98
C THR A 193 36.46 10.12 -60.78
N ILE A 194 36.12 8.86 -60.50
CA ILE A 194 37.09 7.76 -60.49
C ILE A 194 37.80 7.66 -61.84
N ILE A 195 37.05 7.64 -62.95
CA ILE A 195 37.63 7.54 -64.30
C ILE A 195 38.52 8.76 -64.60
N ALA A 196 38.03 9.98 -64.38
CA ALA A 196 38.79 11.20 -64.63
C ALA A 196 40.08 11.30 -63.78
N SER A 197 40.03 10.77 -62.54
CA SER A 197 41.15 10.76 -61.60
C SER A 197 42.24 9.72 -61.91
N VAL A 198 41.95 8.78 -62.82
CA VAL A 198 42.95 7.88 -63.42
C VAL A 198 43.76 8.62 -64.51
N PHE A 199 43.14 9.58 -65.20
CA PHE A 199 43.75 10.29 -66.32
C PHE A 199 44.43 11.61 -65.96
N SER A 200 44.05 12.25 -64.85
CA SER A 200 44.66 13.49 -64.39
C SER A 200 44.77 13.45 -62.87
N GLY A 201 45.91 13.87 -62.30
CA GLY A 201 46.24 13.84 -60.86
C GLY A 201 45.35 14.68 -59.94
N ILE A 202 44.11 14.97 -60.36
CA ILE A 202 43.04 15.74 -59.73
C ILE A 202 42.30 14.95 -58.62
N ARG A 203 42.87 13.84 -58.14
CA ARG A 203 42.26 12.95 -57.11
C ARG A 203 41.88 13.67 -55.82
N VAL A 204 42.69 14.62 -55.36
CA VAL A 204 42.53 15.21 -54.00
C VAL A 204 41.41 16.26 -53.97
N ALA A 205 41.27 17.08 -55.01
CA ALA A 205 40.30 18.18 -55.03
C ALA A 205 38.84 17.72 -55.20
N LEU A 206 38.60 16.57 -55.85
CA LEU A 206 37.24 16.03 -56.05
C LEU A 206 36.75 15.19 -54.86
N TYR A 207 37.66 14.57 -54.11
CA TYR A 207 37.30 13.73 -52.96
C TYR A 207 36.83 14.58 -51.77
N THR A 208 37.36 15.80 -51.60
CA THR A 208 36.98 16.73 -50.54
C THR A 208 35.60 17.38 -50.75
N VAL A 209 35.11 17.43 -52.00
CA VAL A 209 33.79 17.97 -52.36
C VAL A 209 32.67 16.92 -52.21
N SER A 210 33.01 15.66 -51.90
CA SER A 210 32.14 14.50 -52.14
C SER A 210 30.99 14.22 -51.16
N PRO A 211 30.87 14.78 -49.95
CA PRO A 211 29.59 14.74 -49.25
C PRO A 211 28.88 16.08 -49.41
N PHE A 212 28.01 16.19 -50.42
CA PHE A 212 27.02 17.26 -50.46
C PHE A 212 25.89 16.90 -49.49
N SER A 213 25.92 17.48 -48.28
CA SER A 213 24.85 17.34 -47.30
C SER A 213 23.74 18.34 -47.62
N GLN A 214 22.56 17.86 -48.00
CA GLN A 214 21.36 18.69 -48.13
C GLN A 214 20.55 18.62 -46.83
N GLN A 215 20.02 19.75 -46.38
CA GLN A 215 19.08 19.81 -45.26
C GLN A 215 17.65 19.78 -45.79
N ILE A 216 16.88 18.77 -45.37
CA ILE A 216 15.45 18.64 -45.68
C ILE A 216 14.67 19.16 -44.48
N ILE A 217 13.63 19.96 -44.73
CA ILE A 217 12.78 20.57 -43.70
C ILE A 217 11.33 20.13 -43.91
N VAL A 218 10.76 19.48 -42.91
CA VAL A 218 9.34 19.10 -42.84
C VAL A 218 8.65 20.05 -41.86
N ARG A 219 7.51 20.64 -42.28
CA ARG A 219 6.76 21.62 -41.48
C ARG A 219 5.52 20.98 -40.88
N ASN A 220 5.28 21.23 -39.59
CA ASN A 220 4.13 20.73 -38.83
C ASN A 220 3.85 19.24 -39.07
N PRO A 221 4.83 18.35 -38.80
CA PRO A 221 4.62 16.92 -39.00
C PRO A 221 3.49 16.42 -38.10
N ASN A 222 2.66 15.54 -38.64
CA ASN A 222 1.71 14.76 -37.83
C ASN A 222 2.44 13.60 -37.11
N LEU A 223 1.71 12.85 -36.27
CA LEU A 223 2.31 11.76 -35.49
C LEU A 223 2.91 10.67 -36.39
N ASP A 224 2.14 10.20 -37.38
CA ASP A 224 2.58 9.14 -38.31
C ASP A 224 3.80 9.57 -39.13
N GLU A 225 3.85 10.84 -39.55
CA GLU A 225 4.98 11.44 -40.26
C GLU A 225 6.23 11.51 -39.38
N PHE A 226 6.08 11.88 -38.11
CA PHE A 226 7.18 11.89 -37.16
C PHE A 226 7.73 10.48 -36.94
N GLU A 227 6.87 9.48 -36.72
CA GLU A 227 7.27 8.08 -36.54
C GLU A 227 8.02 7.56 -37.76
N HIS A 228 7.51 7.82 -38.97
CA HIS A 228 8.20 7.45 -40.20
C HIS A 228 9.58 8.13 -40.33
N LEU A 229 9.71 9.41 -39.96
CA LEU A 229 11.00 10.11 -39.96
C LEU A 229 12.00 9.51 -38.95
N TYR A 230 11.50 9.12 -37.77
CA TYR A 230 12.30 8.48 -36.74
C TYR A 230 12.79 7.08 -37.16
N ASP A 231 11.91 6.28 -37.76
CA ASP A 231 12.21 4.91 -38.22
C ASP A 231 13.26 4.85 -39.33
N MET A 232 13.41 5.93 -40.10
CA MET A 232 14.51 6.05 -41.07
C MET A 232 15.91 6.14 -40.42
N ASN A 233 15.98 6.22 -39.08
CA ASN A 233 17.20 6.24 -38.27
C ASN A 233 18.21 7.30 -38.75
N LEU A 234 17.70 8.50 -39.00
CA LEU A 234 18.46 9.62 -39.53
C LEU A 234 19.30 10.24 -38.40
N SER A 235 20.63 10.07 -38.47
CA SER A 235 21.58 10.51 -37.43
C SER A 235 21.61 12.02 -37.16
N THR A 236 20.90 12.83 -37.94
CA THR A 236 20.82 14.30 -37.82
C THR A 236 19.40 14.82 -37.73
N LEU A 237 18.42 13.94 -37.48
CA LEU A 237 17.03 14.34 -37.28
C LEU A 237 16.93 15.23 -36.04
N SER A 238 16.32 16.40 -36.22
CA SER A 238 16.08 17.34 -35.15
C SER A 238 14.70 17.96 -35.31
N CYS A 239 13.85 17.71 -34.31
CA CYS A 239 12.47 18.18 -34.24
C CYS A 239 12.27 18.94 -32.91
N PRO A 240 12.57 20.24 -32.82
CA PRO A 240 12.33 20.99 -31.60
C PRO A 240 10.85 21.02 -31.22
N CYS A 241 10.53 20.64 -29.98
CA CYS A 241 9.19 20.84 -29.42
C CYS A 241 8.86 22.34 -29.32
N HIS A 242 7.59 22.70 -29.52
CA HIS A 242 7.08 24.02 -29.22
C HIS A 242 7.13 24.32 -27.72
N ASN A 243 6.72 23.35 -26.89
CA ASN A 243 6.83 23.41 -25.43
C ASN A 243 7.74 22.29 -24.94
N SER A 244 8.87 22.66 -24.33
CA SER A 244 9.83 21.70 -23.79
C SER A 244 9.56 21.31 -22.34
N LEU A 245 8.67 22.03 -21.64
CA LEU A 245 8.22 21.72 -20.29
C LEU A 245 6.74 21.33 -20.35
N ILE A 246 6.46 20.05 -20.13
CA ILE A 246 5.13 19.46 -20.30
C ILE A 246 4.65 18.98 -18.93
N PRO A 247 3.57 19.55 -18.36
CA PRO A 247 3.05 19.08 -17.06
C PRO A 247 2.58 17.63 -17.16
N ARG A 248 3.01 16.76 -16.24
CA ARG A 248 2.64 15.33 -16.23
C ARG A 248 1.13 15.11 -16.07
N SER A 249 0.47 15.94 -15.25
CA SER A 249 -0.99 15.94 -15.06
C SER A 249 -1.82 16.08 -16.35
N LYS A 250 -1.21 16.50 -17.47
CA LYS A 250 -1.90 16.59 -18.76
C LYS A 250 -1.98 15.27 -19.53
N PHE A 251 -1.08 14.33 -19.27
CA PHE A 251 -0.97 13.11 -20.05
C PHE A 251 -0.81 11.83 -19.21
N ILE A 252 -0.71 11.96 -17.87
CA ILE A 252 -0.68 10.85 -16.93
C ILE A 252 -1.76 11.07 -15.86
N SER A 253 -2.65 10.09 -15.68
CA SER A 253 -3.55 10.00 -14.54
C SER A 253 -3.40 8.66 -13.83
N ILE A 254 -3.06 8.71 -12.54
CA ILE A 254 -2.79 7.54 -11.71
C ILE A 254 -3.84 7.49 -10.59
N GLU A 255 -4.57 6.39 -10.50
CA GLU A 255 -5.48 6.10 -9.40
C GLU A 255 -5.05 4.82 -8.69
N VAL A 256 -5.08 4.82 -7.36
CA VAL A 256 -4.69 3.66 -6.55
C VAL A 256 -5.93 3.00 -5.97
N LYS A 257 -6.09 1.71 -6.22
CA LYS A 257 -7.14 0.90 -5.56
C LYS A 257 -6.55 0.25 -4.33
N LEU A 258 -6.98 0.73 -3.17
CA LEU A 258 -6.64 0.15 -1.87
C LEU A 258 -7.42 -1.14 -1.62
N HIS A 259 -6.92 -1.90 -0.65
CA HIS A 259 -7.52 -3.14 -0.19
C HIS A 259 -9.00 -2.96 0.19
N PRO A 260 -9.92 -3.87 -0.19
CA PRO A 260 -11.36 -3.71 0.02
C PRO A 260 -11.74 -3.42 1.47
N PHE A 261 -10.93 -3.91 2.41
CA PHE A 261 -11.08 -3.63 3.84
C PHE A 261 -11.11 -2.14 4.18
N CYS A 262 -10.29 -1.31 3.53
CA CYS A 262 -10.26 0.15 3.76
C CYS A 262 -11.53 0.86 3.29
N SER A 263 -12.25 0.27 2.34
CA SER A 263 -13.55 0.78 1.85
C SER A 263 -14.77 0.12 2.54
N SER A 264 -14.53 -0.83 3.43
CA SER A 264 -15.58 -1.67 4.00
C SER A 264 -16.41 -0.95 5.07
N SER A 265 -17.60 -1.49 5.34
CA SER A 265 -18.46 -1.03 6.44
C SER A 265 -17.83 -1.23 7.82
N PHE A 266 -16.85 -2.14 7.95
CA PHE A 266 -16.13 -2.36 9.21
C PHE A 266 -15.32 -1.15 9.66
N ILE A 267 -14.86 -0.34 8.70
CA ILE A 267 -14.02 0.84 8.92
C ILE A 267 -14.83 2.15 8.81
N ARG A 268 -15.82 2.19 7.90
CA ARG A 268 -16.61 3.39 7.62
C ARG A 268 -17.68 3.69 8.67
N ASP A 269 -18.23 2.65 9.31
CA ASP A 269 -19.34 2.80 10.27
C ASP A 269 -18.92 2.29 11.65
N ASP A 270 -18.62 3.19 12.59
CA ASP A 270 -18.21 2.75 13.94
C ASP A 270 -19.40 2.16 14.75
N ARG A 271 -20.65 2.28 14.26
CA ARG A 271 -21.86 1.90 15.00
C ARG A 271 -22.06 0.40 15.13
N TRP A 272 -21.53 -0.40 14.21
CA TRP A 272 -21.69 -1.85 14.26
C TRP A 272 -21.10 -2.45 15.56
N PHE A 273 -20.12 -1.74 16.14
CA PHE A 273 -19.49 -2.08 17.40
C PHE A 273 -19.99 -1.24 18.59
N GLN A 274 -20.72 -0.12 18.38
CA GLN A 274 -21.18 0.76 19.49
C GLN A 274 -22.29 0.15 20.35
N TYR A 275 -23.16 -0.70 19.79
CA TYR A 275 -24.19 -1.40 20.56
C TYR A 275 -23.55 -2.23 21.69
N TRP A 276 -22.40 -2.82 21.39
CA TRP A 276 -21.58 -3.53 22.35
C TRP A 276 -21.11 -2.60 23.47
N THR A 277 -20.46 -1.46 23.21
CA THR A 277 -19.97 -0.58 24.30
C THR A 277 -21.09 -0.07 25.24
N MET A 278 -22.32 0.08 24.75
CA MET A 278 -23.46 0.61 25.51
C MET A 278 -24.14 -0.42 26.43
N THR A 279 -24.28 -1.70 26.03
CA THR A 279 -24.80 -2.74 26.93
C THR A 279 -23.86 -2.98 28.12
N PHE A 280 -22.59 -2.59 27.98
CA PHE A 280 -21.48 -2.86 28.91
C PHE A 280 -21.32 -1.76 29.96
N LEU A 281 -21.68 -0.51 29.66
CA LEU A 281 -21.63 0.60 30.63
C LEU A 281 -22.90 0.69 31.49
N ASN A 282 -24.02 0.14 31.01
CA ASN A 282 -25.31 0.21 31.71
C ASN A 282 -25.61 -1.00 32.59
N GLY A 283 -24.81 -2.07 32.49
CA GLY A 283 -24.94 -3.29 33.28
C GLY A 283 -23.76 -3.51 34.21
N SER A 284 -23.97 -3.25 35.50
CA SER A 284 -23.12 -3.57 36.66
C SER A 284 -21.88 -2.71 36.92
N ILE A 285 -21.83 -2.21 38.16
CA ILE A 285 -20.78 -1.42 38.81
C ILE A 285 -19.63 -2.38 39.20
N ASP A 286 -19.03 -3.07 38.23
CA ASP A 286 -17.77 -3.78 38.45
C ASP A 286 -16.71 -3.27 37.48
N PRO A 287 -15.64 -2.60 37.94
CA PRO A 287 -14.59 -2.08 37.08
C PRO A 287 -13.82 -3.17 36.33
N ASN A 288 -14.01 -4.46 36.66
CA ASN A 288 -13.48 -5.60 35.91
C ASN A 288 -14.58 -6.64 35.67
N PRO A 289 -15.38 -6.54 34.60
CA PRO A 289 -16.23 -7.66 34.21
C PRO A 289 -15.33 -8.88 33.97
N PRO A 290 -15.68 -10.06 34.54
CA PRO A 290 -14.84 -11.23 34.44
C PRO A 290 -14.95 -11.74 33.01
N PHE A 291 -13.95 -11.42 32.21
CA PHE A 291 -13.89 -11.78 30.81
C PHE A 291 -12.60 -12.53 30.60
N TYR A 292 -12.69 -13.60 29.82
CA TYR A 292 -11.54 -14.34 29.34
C TYR A 292 -10.59 -13.40 28.59
N TRP A 293 -9.29 -13.70 28.65
CA TRP A 293 -8.23 -12.79 28.25
C TRP A 293 -8.15 -12.62 26.73
N THR A 294 -8.50 -13.68 26.02
CA THR A 294 -8.52 -13.80 24.55
C THR A 294 -9.91 -13.49 23.95
N ASP A 295 -10.82 -12.92 24.74
CA ASP A 295 -12.16 -12.58 24.25
C ASP A 295 -12.08 -11.47 23.20
N PHE A 296 -12.49 -11.78 21.97
CA PHE A 296 -12.51 -10.87 20.82
C PHE A 296 -13.13 -9.53 21.15
N ARG A 297 -14.19 -9.56 21.96
CA ARG A 297 -14.95 -8.37 22.31
C ARG A 297 -14.12 -7.31 23.02
N LYS A 298 -13.12 -7.69 23.83
CA LYS A 298 -12.23 -6.72 24.53
C LYS A 298 -11.37 -5.89 23.60
N ASN A 299 -10.87 -6.50 22.52
CA ASN A 299 -9.81 -5.94 21.69
C ASN A 299 -10.24 -5.67 20.25
N GLY A 300 -11.41 -6.19 19.83
CA GLY A 300 -11.95 -6.00 18.48
C GLY A 300 -12.04 -4.53 18.10
N LEU A 301 -12.58 -3.64 18.95
CA LEU A 301 -12.63 -2.20 18.64
C LEU A 301 -11.26 -1.61 18.36
N LYS A 302 -10.26 -1.98 19.17
CA LYS A 302 -8.90 -1.46 19.04
C LYS A 302 -8.30 -1.90 17.70
N PHE A 303 -8.58 -3.12 17.27
CA PHE A 303 -8.19 -3.64 15.96
C PHE A 303 -8.76 -2.80 14.82
N PHE A 304 -10.08 -2.61 14.76
CA PHE A 304 -10.70 -1.88 13.64
C PHE A 304 -10.33 -0.41 13.63
N ASN A 305 -10.23 0.22 14.81
CA ASN A 305 -9.73 1.59 14.92
C ASN A 305 -8.29 1.72 14.41
N TYR A 306 -7.43 0.73 14.69
CA TYR A 306 -6.07 0.77 14.19
C TYR A 306 -6.01 0.60 12.68
N VAL A 307 -6.73 -0.37 12.12
CA VAL A 307 -6.73 -0.55 10.67
C VAL A 307 -7.35 0.64 9.95
N LYS A 308 -8.36 1.31 10.53
CA LYS A 308 -8.88 2.59 10.02
C LYS A 308 -7.78 3.62 9.88
N ILE A 309 -6.97 3.80 10.92
CA ILE A 309 -5.87 4.75 10.92
C ILE A 309 -4.78 4.35 9.91
N LEU A 310 -4.48 3.06 9.76
CA LEU A 310 -3.56 2.60 8.73
C LEU A 310 -4.08 2.87 7.32
N CYS A 311 -5.35 2.58 7.05
CA CYS A 311 -5.99 2.85 5.77
C CYS A 311 -5.97 4.35 5.44
N ASP A 312 -6.31 5.20 6.41
CA ASP A 312 -6.29 6.66 6.24
C ASP A 312 -4.86 7.16 5.97
N PHE A 313 -3.89 6.67 6.73
CA PHE A 313 -2.47 7.01 6.56
C PHE A 313 -1.95 6.64 5.17
N VAL A 314 -2.20 5.41 4.74
CA VAL A 314 -1.82 4.91 3.41
C VAL A 314 -2.49 5.74 2.32
N ASN A 315 -3.79 6.01 2.45
CA ASN A 315 -4.54 6.76 1.45
C ASN A 315 -4.00 8.19 1.27
N ILE A 316 -3.72 8.88 2.39
CA ILE A 316 -3.13 10.22 2.37
C ILE A 316 -1.73 10.18 1.76
N THR A 317 -0.89 9.26 2.21
CA THR A 317 0.50 9.13 1.73
C THR A 317 0.55 8.89 0.23
N LEU A 318 -0.28 7.98 -0.29
CA LEU A 318 -0.33 7.69 -1.72
C LEU A 318 -0.89 8.86 -2.51
N SER A 319 -1.94 9.51 -2.01
CA SER A 319 -2.51 10.70 -2.66
C SER A 319 -1.48 11.82 -2.78
N ASP A 320 -0.72 12.08 -1.71
CA ASP A 320 0.32 13.10 -1.69
C ASP A 320 1.46 12.78 -2.68
N ILE A 321 1.93 11.53 -2.70
CA ILE A 321 2.97 11.09 -3.65
C ILE A 321 2.48 11.22 -5.10
N MET A 322 1.24 10.80 -5.38
CA MET A 322 0.68 10.86 -6.73
C MET A 322 0.48 12.30 -7.20
N ASN A 323 -0.08 13.16 -6.34
CA ASN A 323 -0.26 14.58 -6.66
C ASN A 323 1.10 15.25 -6.92
N SER A 324 2.09 15.01 -6.07
CA SER A 324 3.45 15.52 -6.26
C SER A 324 4.05 15.06 -7.60
N TYR A 325 3.90 13.79 -7.96
CA TYR A 325 4.40 13.26 -9.23
C TYR A 325 3.71 13.89 -10.45
N GLN A 326 2.41 14.15 -10.38
CA GLN A 326 1.63 14.75 -11.47
C GLN A 326 1.85 16.26 -11.62
N GLU A 327 2.25 16.95 -10.56
CA GLU A 327 2.64 18.37 -10.59
C GLU A 327 4.01 18.61 -11.23
N GLU A 328 4.86 17.58 -11.32
CA GLU A 328 6.16 17.68 -11.97
C GLU A 328 6.04 17.89 -13.49
N TYR A 329 7.04 18.59 -14.04
CA TYR A 329 7.18 18.80 -15.48
C TYR A 329 8.07 17.73 -16.09
N PHE A 330 7.62 17.15 -17.18
CA PHE A 330 8.45 16.38 -18.08
C PHE A 330 9.18 17.32 -19.03
N PHE A 331 10.52 17.27 -19.02
CA PHE A 331 11.35 18.04 -19.93
C PHE A 331 11.71 17.22 -21.16
N SER A 332 11.31 17.69 -22.35
CA SER A 332 11.79 17.14 -23.61
C SER A 332 12.02 18.23 -24.65
N SER A 333 13.21 18.26 -25.23
CA SER A 333 13.54 19.20 -26.30
C SER A 333 13.08 18.71 -27.67
N GLN A 334 12.78 17.41 -27.81
CA GLN A 334 12.28 16.77 -29.03
C GLN A 334 11.15 15.79 -28.71
N PRO A 335 10.22 15.51 -29.63
CA PRO A 335 9.23 14.46 -29.42
C PRO A 335 9.94 13.11 -29.21
N ILE A 336 9.36 12.30 -28.33
CA ILE A 336 9.83 10.93 -28.07
C ILE A 336 8.86 9.96 -28.74
N THR A 337 9.31 8.75 -28.98
CA THR A 337 8.46 7.67 -29.53
C THR A 337 7.45 7.17 -28.50
N GLN A 338 6.40 6.50 -28.97
CA GLN A 338 5.44 5.80 -28.11
C GLN A 338 6.17 4.83 -27.16
N LEU A 339 7.16 4.10 -27.65
CA LEU A 339 7.92 3.13 -26.85
C LEU A 339 8.70 3.81 -25.70
N GLU A 340 9.37 4.93 -25.99
CA GLU A 340 10.09 5.71 -24.98
C GLU A 340 9.11 6.34 -23.97
N PHE A 341 7.97 6.84 -24.44
CA PHE A 341 6.91 7.37 -23.60
C PHE A 341 6.34 6.32 -22.64
N ASP A 342 6.05 5.11 -23.15
CA ASP A 342 5.58 4.00 -22.33
C ASP A 342 6.62 3.59 -21.28
N GLY A 343 7.91 3.62 -21.61
CA GLY A 343 8.98 3.38 -20.64
C GLY A 343 8.98 4.39 -19.48
N ILE A 344 8.95 5.69 -19.79
CA ILE A 344 9.04 6.77 -18.80
C ILE A 344 7.78 6.85 -17.92
N THR A 345 6.62 6.57 -18.49
CA THR A 345 5.33 6.64 -17.79
C THR A 345 5.09 5.48 -16.82
N HIS A 346 5.96 4.46 -16.81
CA HIS A 346 5.90 3.33 -15.86
C HIS A 346 6.80 3.51 -14.63
N ASP A 347 7.69 4.51 -14.61
CA ASP A 347 8.73 4.67 -13.58
C ASP A 347 8.20 5.08 -12.19
N TRP A 348 6.98 5.62 -12.10
CA TRP A 348 6.43 6.11 -10.82
C TRP A 348 6.28 5.01 -9.75
N LYS A 349 6.21 3.73 -10.15
CA LYS A 349 6.19 2.60 -9.20
C LYS A 349 7.46 2.55 -8.35
N TYR A 350 8.61 2.79 -8.98
CA TYR A 350 9.89 2.84 -8.27
C TYR A 350 9.97 4.03 -7.32
N LEU A 351 9.32 5.16 -7.63
CA LEU A 351 9.26 6.31 -6.74
C LEU A 351 8.46 5.99 -5.47
N VAL A 352 7.37 5.24 -5.59
CA VAL A 352 6.61 4.79 -4.42
C VAL A 352 7.46 3.88 -3.55
N GLU A 353 8.11 2.87 -4.14
CA GLU A 353 8.98 1.93 -3.42
C GLU A 353 10.17 2.66 -2.75
N ALA A 354 10.82 3.58 -3.47
CA ALA A 354 11.93 4.37 -2.94
C ALA A 354 11.51 5.34 -1.83
N GLN A 355 10.32 5.96 -1.93
CA GLN A 355 9.81 6.84 -0.90
C GLN A 355 9.43 6.08 0.37
N VAL A 356 8.90 4.86 0.22
CA VAL A 356 8.64 3.95 1.35
C VAL A 356 9.95 3.57 2.03
N GLU A 357 10.96 3.13 1.28
CA GLU A 357 12.27 2.76 1.83
C GLU A 357 12.99 3.96 2.50
N TYR A 358 12.86 5.15 1.92
CA TYR A 358 13.38 6.40 2.52
C TYR A 358 12.68 6.71 3.85
N ASN A 359 11.36 6.54 3.91
CA ASN A 359 10.56 6.75 5.11
C ASN A 359 10.81 5.67 6.19
N GLU A 360 11.19 4.44 5.80
CA GLU A 360 11.57 3.37 6.75
C GLU A 360 12.88 3.65 7.47
N LYS A 361 13.85 4.25 6.78
CA LYS A 361 15.20 4.57 7.30
C LYS A 361 15.24 5.78 8.23
N ARG A 362 14.19 6.61 8.25
CA ARG A 362 14.01 7.74 9.16
C ARG A 362 13.24 7.32 10.43
#